data_AF-A0A8J2YZ37-F1
#
_entry.id   AF-A0A8J2YZ37-F1
#
_cell.length_a   1.000
_cell.length_b   1.000
_cell.length_c   1.000
_cell.angle_alpha   90.00
_cell.angle_beta   90.00
_cell.angle_gamma   90.00
#
_symmetry.space_group_name_H-M   'P 1'
#
loop_
_entity.id
_entity.type
_entity.pdbx_description
1 polymer ?
#
loop_
_entity_poly.entity_id
_entity_poly.type
_entity_poly.pdbx_seq_one_letter_code
_entity_poly.pdbx_strand_id
1 'polypeptide(L)'
;MNAATAIGTLLIGVVSLWATTQISGLEDYFRSEIVRRNNELSDIAEQSRRLKSLADDREKRLADLQNITEQITVANLSTQSKLLSTQKELAQLEYEILNAKEKIASSEERLTSLAAQSREQISLIDSFRRQRFYSILSRRIVFDSITSEVNNTGIDGEGVYKTLTTMPPSDMDPELASYLPEFRANAQSTCQWIRTYRRTPPQKQTYPDAPKMPGEKVENGNSKMSQQEYNDWTAARDEWNKRYDAIVKSNTDANNTFQKDREYLMEAALNCACRALATAAHPVSAICPADEKQPKPPSP
;
A
#
# COMPACT_ATOMS: atom_id res chain seq x y z
N MET A 1 117.69 -118.76 -27.88
CA MET A 1 116.80 -118.41 -26.75
C MET A 1 116.90 -116.91 -26.54
N ASN A 2 115.86 -116.10 -26.86
CA ASN A 2 115.66 -114.68 -26.47
C ASN A 2 114.47 -114.03 -27.24
N ALA A 3 113.26 -114.58 -27.11
CA ALA A 3 112.05 -113.97 -27.70
C ALA A 3 110.87 -113.90 -26.71
N ALA A 4 110.80 -114.81 -25.74
CA ALA A 4 109.69 -114.85 -24.78
C ALA A 4 109.76 -113.75 -23.70
N THR A 5 110.95 -113.27 -23.33
CA THR A 5 111.14 -112.23 -22.31
C THR A 5 110.80 -110.82 -22.78
N ALA A 6 110.87 -110.53 -24.08
CA ALA A 6 110.48 -109.24 -24.64
C ALA A 6 108.95 -109.04 -24.73
N ILE A 7 108.19 -110.14 -24.83
CA ILE A 7 106.72 -110.10 -24.94
C ILE A 7 106.07 -109.89 -23.57
N GLY A 8 106.65 -110.46 -22.50
CA GLY A 8 106.13 -110.32 -21.13
C GLY A 8 106.19 -108.89 -20.58
N THR A 9 107.28 -108.16 -20.86
CA THR A 9 107.43 -106.75 -20.43
C THR A 9 106.53 -105.80 -21.22
N LEU A 10 106.25 -106.09 -22.50
CA LEU A 10 105.33 -105.31 -23.31
C LEU A 10 103.87 -105.45 -22.83
N LEU A 11 103.45 -106.66 -22.45
CA LEU A 11 102.09 -106.89 -21.94
C LEU A 11 101.82 -106.22 -20.59
N ILE A 12 102.81 -106.20 -19.69
CA ILE A 12 102.66 -105.50 -18.39
C ILE A 12 102.59 -103.98 -18.59
N GLY A 13 103.35 -103.42 -19.54
CA GLY A 13 103.27 -102.01 -19.90
C GLY A 13 101.91 -101.61 -20.48
N VAL A 14 101.32 -102.45 -21.33
CA VAL A 14 100.00 -102.19 -21.95
C VAL A 14 98.86 -102.27 -20.93
N VAL A 15 98.87 -103.24 -20.01
CA VAL A 15 97.82 -103.39 -18.98
C VAL A 15 97.89 -102.25 -17.95
N SER A 16 99.11 -101.82 -17.59
CA SER A 16 99.31 -100.68 -16.69
C SER A 16 98.81 -99.37 -17.31
N LEU A 17 99.08 -99.15 -18.60
CA LEU A 17 98.52 -98.00 -19.33
C LEU A 17 96.98 -98.05 -19.37
N TRP A 18 96.39 -99.22 -19.65
CA TRP A 18 94.94 -99.37 -19.78
C TRP A 18 94.21 -99.15 -18.45
N ALA A 19 94.73 -99.70 -17.34
CA ALA A 19 94.17 -99.51 -16.01
C ALA A 19 94.26 -98.04 -15.55
N THR A 20 95.37 -97.36 -15.86
CA THR A 20 95.53 -95.94 -15.54
C THR A 20 94.58 -95.08 -16.37
N THR A 21 94.36 -95.39 -17.66
CA THR A 21 93.41 -94.66 -18.51
C THR A 21 91.95 -94.86 -18.10
N GLN A 22 91.57 -96.04 -17.60
CA GLN A 22 90.20 -96.27 -17.12
C GLN A 22 89.93 -95.64 -15.75
N ILE A 23 90.91 -95.65 -14.84
CA ILE A 23 90.80 -95.00 -13.53
C ILE A 23 90.78 -93.48 -13.67
N SER A 24 91.63 -92.89 -14.53
CA SER A 24 91.58 -91.45 -14.82
C SER A 24 90.28 -91.03 -15.50
N GLY A 25 89.75 -91.82 -16.45
CA GLY A 25 88.48 -91.49 -17.10
C GLY A 25 87.27 -91.50 -16.17
N LEU A 26 87.26 -92.38 -15.15
CA LEU A 26 86.19 -92.45 -14.15
C LEU A 26 86.30 -91.29 -13.13
N GLU A 27 87.51 -90.92 -12.74
CA GLU A 27 87.77 -89.77 -11.87
C GLU A 27 87.38 -88.45 -12.57
N ASP A 28 87.70 -88.31 -13.86
CA ASP A 28 87.32 -87.16 -14.67
C ASP A 28 85.80 -87.08 -14.85
N TYR A 29 85.11 -88.22 -15.03
CA TYR A 29 83.65 -88.28 -15.07
C TYR A 29 83.02 -87.83 -13.74
N PHE A 30 83.46 -88.36 -12.60
CA PHE A 30 82.94 -87.96 -11.29
C PHE A 30 83.24 -86.49 -10.98
N ARG A 31 84.44 -85.99 -11.31
CA ARG A 31 84.74 -84.55 -11.20
C ARG A 31 83.82 -83.72 -12.08
N SER A 32 83.59 -84.14 -13.32
CA SER A 32 82.69 -83.42 -14.25
C SER A 32 81.23 -83.41 -13.76
N GLU A 33 80.73 -84.52 -13.22
CA GLU A 33 79.36 -84.63 -12.71
C GLU A 33 79.19 -83.86 -11.39
N ILE A 34 80.19 -83.89 -10.50
CA ILE A 34 80.22 -83.04 -9.30
C ILE A 34 80.22 -81.57 -9.68
N VAL A 35 81.04 -81.15 -10.65
CA VAL A 35 81.05 -79.77 -11.16
C VAL A 35 79.69 -79.40 -11.78
N ARG A 36 79.09 -80.28 -12.57
CA ARG A 36 77.77 -80.08 -13.17
C ARG A 36 76.67 -79.91 -12.12
N ARG A 37 76.62 -80.79 -11.11
CA ARG A 37 75.65 -80.70 -10.00
C ARG A 37 75.87 -79.49 -9.12
N ASN A 38 77.11 -79.09 -8.90
CA ASN A 38 77.43 -77.89 -8.14
C ASN A 38 77.01 -76.61 -8.90
N ASN A 39 77.16 -76.61 -10.23
CA ASN A 39 76.63 -75.55 -11.09
C ASN A 39 75.09 -75.52 -11.06
N GLU A 40 74.41 -76.67 -11.18
CA GLU A 40 72.95 -76.75 -11.05
C GLU A 40 72.46 -76.27 -9.67
N LEU A 41 73.14 -76.65 -8.59
CA LEU A 41 72.83 -76.18 -7.23
C LEU A 41 73.06 -74.68 -7.08
N SER A 42 74.12 -74.14 -7.69
CA SER A 42 74.40 -72.70 -7.73
C SER A 42 73.29 -71.95 -8.47
N ASP A 43 72.87 -72.44 -9.63
CA ASP A 43 71.80 -71.86 -10.44
C ASP A 43 70.45 -71.88 -9.70
N ILE A 44 70.12 -73.00 -9.03
CA ILE A 44 68.90 -73.12 -8.22
C ILE A 44 68.97 -72.19 -7.00
N ALA A 45 70.12 -72.09 -6.34
CA ALA A 45 70.30 -71.16 -5.23
C ALA A 45 70.15 -69.69 -5.68
N GLU A 46 70.63 -69.35 -6.87
CA GLU A 46 70.44 -68.02 -7.46
C GLU A 46 68.97 -67.76 -7.80
N GLN A 47 68.28 -68.72 -8.43
CA GLN A 47 66.84 -68.62 -8.72
C GLN A 47 66.02 -68.47 -7.44
N SER A 48 66.32 -69.23 -6.38
CA SER A 48 65.65 -69.12 -5.09
C SER A 48 65.88 -67.75 -4.44
N ARG A 49 67.08 -67.17 -4.56
CA ARG A 49 67.36 -65.80 -4.07
C ARG A 49 66.58 -64.75 -4.85
N ARG A 50 66.49 -64.89 -6.18
CA ARG A 50 65.70 -63.97 -7.04
C ARG A 50 64.21 -64.06 -6.71
N LEU A 51 63.67 -65.27 -6.55
CA LEU A 51 62.26 -65.48 -6.16
C LEU A 51 61.96 -64.92 -4.77
N LYS A 52 62.86 -65.12 -3.80
CA LYS A 52 62.72 -64.52 -2.46
C LYS A 52 62.74 -62.99 -2.55
N SER A 53 63.68 -62.41 -3.29
CA SER A 53 63.74 -60.96 -3.49
C SER A 53 62.48 -60.41 -4.17
N LEU A 54 61.89 -61.16 -5.11
CA LEU A 54 60.64 -60.78 -5.78
C LEU A 54 59.45 -60.88 -4.81
N ALA A 55 59.41 -61.92 -3.98
CA ALA A 55 58.39 -62.08 -2.95
C ALA A 55 58.46 -60.93 -1.93
N ASP A 56 59.65 -60.59 -1.44
CA ASP A 56 59.87 -59.48 -0.51
C ASP A 56 59.47 -58.12 -1.14
N ASP A 57 59.74 -57.89 -2.44
CA ASP A 57 59.30 -56.69 -3.16
C ASP A 57 57.77 -56.64 -3.33
N ARG A 58 57.14 -57.80 -3.61
CA ARG A 58 55.68 -57.90 -3.73
C ARG A 58 54.98 -57.69 -2.39
N GLU A 59 55.54 -58.23 -1.30
CA GLU A 59 55.02 -58.03 0.05
C GLU A 59 55.08 -56.54 0.44
N LYS A 60 56.20 -55.86 0.17
CA LYS A 60 56.32 -54.41 0.37
C LYS A 60 55.27 -53.63 -0.42
N ARG A 61 55.11 -53.92 -1.72
CA ARG A 61 54.10 -53.26 -2.55
C ARG A 61 52.67 -53.52 -2.07
N LEU A 62 52.38 -54.72 -1.56
CA LEU A 62 51.07 -55.04 -0.99
C LEU A 62 50.81 -54.25 0.29
N ALA A 63 51.80 -54.12 1.17
CA ALA A 63 51.70 -53.28 2.37
C ALA A 63 51.48 -51.80 2.03
N ASP A 64 52.20 -51.27 1.03
CA ASP A 64 52.02 -49.90 0.54
C ASP A 64 50.61 -49.69 -0.03
N LEU A 65 50.11 -50.65 -0.83
CA LEU A 65 48.75 -50.60 -1.37
C LEU A 65 47.68 -50.69 -0.28
N GLN A 66 47.89 -51.50 0.76
CA GLN A 66 46.99 -51.57 1.91
C GLN A 66 46.94 -50.23 2.65
N ASN A 67 48.09 -49.62 2.93
CA ASN A 67 48.15 -48.30 3.57
C ASN A 67 47.47 -47.21 2.72
N ILE A 68 47.70 -47.19 1.40
CA ILE A 68 47.00 -46.27 0.49
C ILE A 68 45.49 -46.51 0.53
N THR A 69 45.05 -47.76 0.53
CA THR A 69 43.62 -48.13 0.59
C THR A 69 42.98 -47.68 1.90
N GLU A 70 43.68 -47.85 3.02
CA GLU A 70 43.23 -47.37 4.34
C GLU A 70 43.10 -45.85 4.36
N GLN A 71 44.10 -45.11 3.85
CA GLN A 71 44.05 -43.65 3.76
C GLN A 71 42.89 -43.15 2.89
N ILE A 72 42.67 -43.78 1.72
CA ILE A 72 41.55 -43.45 0.83
C ILE A 72 40.22 -43.74 1.53
N THR A 73 40.11 -44.86 2.24
CA THR A 73 38.89 -45.24 2.97
C THR A 73 38.56 -44.22 4.06
N VAL A 74 39.55 -43.81 4.86
CA VAL A 74 39.37 -42.78 5.90
C VAL A 74 38.99 -41.42 5.28
N ALA A 75 39.66 -41.02 4.20
CA ALA A 75 39.36 -39.77 3.51
C ALA A 75 37.94 -39.77 2.92
N ASN A 76 37.49 -40.89 2.36
CA ASN A 76 36.14 -41.04 1.82
C ASN A 76 35.08 -40.99 2.93
N LEU A 77 35.29 -41.69 4.06
CA LEU A 77 34.40 -41.62 5.22
C LEU A 77 34.30 -40.20 5.79
N SER A 78 35.43 -39.48 5.90
CA SER A 78 35.46 -38.08 6.34
C SER A 78 34.68 -37.19 5.37
N THR A 79 34.84 -37.38 4.06
CA THR A 79 34.13 -36.62 3.03
C THR A 79 32.63 -36.91 3.05
N GLN A 80 32.21 -38.17 3.21
CA GLN A 80 30.81 -38.56 3.36
C GLN A 80 30.18 -37.95 4.62
N SER A 81 30.90 -37.95 5.75
CA SER A 81 30.41 -37.30 6.97
C SER A 81 30.20 -35.80 6.78
N LYS A 82 31.12 -35.11 6.09
CA LYS A 82 30.96 -33.68 5.76
C LYS A 82 29.79 -33.44 4.81
N LEU A 83 29.61 -34.30 3.82
CA LEU A 83 28.48 -34.20 2.89
C LEU A 83 27.13 -34.32 3.65
N LEU A 84 27.03 -35.27 4.58
CA LEU A 84 25.83 -35.44 5.41
C LEU A 84 25.57 -34.23 6.31
N SER A 85 26.60 -33.63 6.92
CA SER A 85 26.42 -32.42 7.72
C SER A 85 25.94 -31.26 6.86
N THR A 86 26.54 -31.06 5.68
CA THR A 86 26.11 -30.00 4.74
C THR A 86 24.68 -30.24 4.23
N GLN A 87 24.27 -31.49 3.97
CA GLN A 87 22.89 -31.80 3.60
C GLN A 87 21.90 -31.46 4.72
N LYS A 88 22.28 -31.70 5.99
CA LYS A 88 21.46 -31.32 7.14
C LYS A 88 21.33 -29.80 7.28
N GLU A 89 22.42 -29.06 7.10
CA GLU A 89 22.42 -27.59 7.12
C GLU A 89 21.57 -27.02 5.98
N LEU A 90 21.65 -27.58 4.77
CA LEU A 90 20.81 -27.19 3.64
C LEU A 90 19.32 -27.42 3.92
N ALA A 91 18.95 -28.57 4.47
CA ALA A 91 17.56 -28.85 4.84
C ALA A 91 17.03 -27.86 5.90
N GLN A 92 17.87 -27.46 6.85
CA GLN A 92 17.52 -26.44 7.83
C GLN A 92 17.33 -25.06 7.18
N LEU A 93 18.24 -24.66 6.28
CA LEU A 93 18.12 -23.41 5.54
C LEU A 93 16.87 -23.38 4.66
N GLU A 94 16.52 -24.49 4.01
CA GLU A 94 15.28 -24.62 3.22
C GLU A 94 14.03 -24.38 4.09
N TYR A 95 13.99 -24.97 5.29
CA TYR A 95 12.92 -24.74 6.24
C TYR A 95 12.84 -23.27 6.70
N GLU A 96 13.99 -22.66 7.01
CA GLU A 96 14.07 -21.24 7.39
C GLU A 96 13.60 -20.32 6.26
N ILE A 97 13.96 -20.61 5.00
CA ILE A 97 13.49 -19.89 3.81
C ILE A 97 11.97 -20.01 3.65
N LEU A 98 11.41 -21.21 3.83
CA LEU A 98 9.95 -21.40 3.74
C LEU A 98 9.21 -20.60 4.81
N ASN A 99 9.67 -20.65 6.05
CA ASN A 99 9.10 -19.86 7.16
C ASN A 99 9.24 -18.34 6.91
N ALA A 100 10.38 -17.90 6.37
CA ALA A 100 10.57 -16.49 6.01
C ALA A 100 9.59 -16.05 4.91
N LYS A 101 9.38 -16.88 3.87
CA LYS A 101 8.42 -16.61 2.79
C LYS A 101 6.99 -16.50 3.32
N GLU A 102 6.59 -17.39 4.21
CA GLU A 102 5.25 -17.34 4.85
C GLU A 102 5.05 -16.05 5.63
N LYS A 103 6.05 -15.63 6.42
CA LYS A 103 6.00 -14.35 7.17
C LYS A 103 5.94 -13.14 6.25
N ILE A 104 6.63 -13.16 5.12
CA ILE A 104 6.59 -12.08 4.12
C ILE A 104 5.18 -12.01 3.52
N ALA A 105 4.62 -13.12 3.06
CA ALA A 105 3.28 -13.15 2.47
C ALA A 105 2.21 -12.62 3.46
N SER A 106 2.26 -13.05 4.73
CA SER A 106 1.35 -12.54 5.76
C SER A 106 1.54 -11.03 6.02
N SER A 107 2.77 -10.53 5.93
CA SER A 107 3.06 -9.10 6.09
C SER A 107 2.56 -8.27 4.92
N GLU A 108 2.67 -8.77 3.69
CA GLU A 108 2.13 -8.13 2.48
C GLU A 108 0.59 -8.04 2.52
N GLU A 109 -0.08 -9.08 3.01
CA GLU A 109 -1.53 -9.06 3.23
C GLU A 109 -1.93 -7.98 4.26
N ARG A 110 -1.20 -7.91 5.39
CA ARG A 110 -1.40 -6.87 6.41
C ARG A 110 -1.18 -5.47 5.87
N LEU A 111 -0.13 -5.26 5.07
CA LEU A 111 0.13 -3.96 4.43
C LEU A 111 -0.99 -3.56 3.49
N THR A 112 -1.52 -4.50 2.71
CA THR A 112 -2.66 -4.25 1.81
C THR A 112 -3.91 -3.86 2.58
N SER A 113 -4.19 -4.57 3.69
CA SER A 113 -5.30 -4.25 4.59
C SER A 113 -5.15 -2.87 5.25
N LEU A 114 -3.97 -2.55 5.77
CA LEU A 114 -3.66 -1.23 6.34
C LEU A 114 -3.79 -0.11 5.31
N ALA A 115 -3.34 -0.34 4.07
CA ALA A 115 -3.50 0.61 2.98
C ALA A 115 -4.96 0.84 2.58
N ALA A 116 -5.81 -0.19 2.69
CA ALA A 116 -7.26 -0.04 2.50
C ALA A 116 -7.90 0.77 3.64
N GLN A 117 -7.57 0.45 4.90
CA GLN A 117 -8.06 1.18 6.08
C GLN A 117 -7.61 2.65 6.06
N SER A 118 -6.37 2.93 5.67
CA SER A 118 -5.86 4.29 5.55
C SER A 118 -6.63 5.10 4.50
N ARG A 119 -6.95 4.50 3.34
CA ARG A 119 -7.80 5.15 2.31
C ARG A 119 -9.21 5.44 2.82
N GLU A 120 -9.80 4.50 3.56
CA GLU A 120 -11.11 4.69 4.17
C GLU A 120 -11.10 5.82 5.21
N GLN A 121 -10.09 5.87 6.08
CA GLN A 121 -9.93 6.95 7.06
C GLN A 121 -9.74 8.32 6.40
N ILE A 122 -8.92 8.41 5.34
CA ILE A 122 -8.74 9.65 4.58
C ILE A 122 -10.07 10.11 3.97
N SER A 123 -10.82 9.19 3.38
CA SER A 123 -12.16 9.46 2.84
C SER A 123 -13.14 9.95 3.91
N LEU A 124 -13.15 9.32 5.09
CA LEU A 124 -13.99 9.76 6.21
C LEU A 124 -13.60 11.18 6.69
N ILE A 125 -12.30 11.46 6.83
CA ILE A 125 -11.81 12.78 7.22
C ILE A 125 -12.21 13.84 6.18
N ASP A 126 -12.09 13.54 4.88
CA ASP A 126 -12.52 14.45 3.82
C ASP A 126 -14.03 14.74 3.91
N SER A 127 -14.85 13.70 4.11
CA SER A 127 -16.28 13.84 4.33
C SER A 127 -16.61 14.74 5.53
N PHE A 128 -15.95 14.54 6.67
CA PHE A 128 -16.14 15.37 7.86
C PHE A 128 -15.74 16.83 7.62
N ARG A 129 -14.63 17.07 6.90
CA ARG A 129 -14.19 18.43 6.56
C ARG A 129 -15.20 19.13 5.66
N ARG A 130 -15.75 18.43 4.65
CA ARG A 130 -16.80 18.96 3.78
C ARG A 130 -18.09 19.27 4.55
N GLN A 131 -18.51 18.40 5.47
CA GLN A 131 -19.64 18.66 6.37
C GLN A 131 -19.40 19.90 7.26
N ARG A 132 -18.20 20.03 7.82
CA ARG A 132 -17.83 21.19 8.64
C ARG A 132 -17.83 22.49 7.81
N PHE A 133 -17.30 22.44 6.59
CA PHE A 133 -17.35 23.55 5.65
C PHE A 133 -18.80 23.96 5.36
N TYR A 134 -19.68 22.99 5.07
CA TYR A 134 -21.12 23.24 4.89
C TYR A 134 -21.74 23.88 6.14
N SER A 135 -21.42 23.40 7.35
CA SER A 135 -21.92 23.99 8.60
C SER A 135 -21.47 25.43 8.83
N ILE A 136 -20.30 25.83 8.34
CA ILE A 136 -19.82 27.22 8.43
C ILE A 136 -20.60 28.08 7.44
N LEU A 137 -20.78 27.60 6.21
CA LEU A 137 -21.58 28.29 5.19
C LEU A 137 -23.04 28.47 5.65
N SER A 138 -23.66 27.42 6.21
CA SER A 138 -25.05 27.49 6.65
C SER A 138 -25.27 28.56 7.73
N ARG A 139 -24.36 28.64 8.71
CA ARG A 139 -24.39 29.69 9.74
C ARG A 139 -24.25 31.08 9.14
N ARG A 140 -23.38 31.26 8.15
CA ARG A 140 -23.19 32.56 7.48
C ARG A 140 -24.41 32.98 6.67
N ILE A 141 -25.00 32.06 5.90
CA ILE A 141 -26.24 32.30 5.16
C ILE A 141 -27.34 32.79 6.10
N VAL A 142 -27.51 32.12 7.25
CA VAL A 142 -28.50 32.51 8.25
C VAL A 142 -28.19 33.89 8.82
N PHE A 143 -26.93 34.17 9.20
CA PHE A 143 -26.54 35.47 9.76
C PHE A 143 -26.77 36.63 8.77
N ASP A 144 -26.41 36.45 7.51
CA ASP A 144 -26.59 37.48 6.47
C ASP A 144 -28.08 37.70 6.16
N SER A 145 -28.91 36.65 6.25
CA SER A 145 -30.37 36.77 6.10
C SER A 145 -31.00 37.61 7.22
N ILE A 146 -30.54 37.45 8.46
CA ILE A 146 -31.00 38.23 9.63
C ILE A 146 -30.57 39.69 9.48
N THR A 147 -29.32 39.93 9.08
CA THR A 147 -28.80 41.30 8.89
C THR A 147 -29.56 42.05 7.79
N SER A 148 -29.90 41.36 6.71
CA SER A 148 -30.69 41.92 5.61
C SER A 148 -32.12 42.28 6.02
N GLU A 149 -32.73 41.50 6.93
CA GLU A 149 -34.04 41.79 7.51
C GLU A 149 -34.00 43.07 8.36
N VAL A 150 -33.00 43.20 9.24
CA VAL A 150 -32.86 44.38 10.12
C VAL A 150 -32.67 45.66 9.31
N ASN A 151 -31.86 45.59 8.25
CA ASN A 151 -31.55 46.76 7.42
C ASN A 151 -32.58 47.03 6.31
N ASN A 152 -33.58 46.16 6.14
CA ASN A 152 -34.60 46.24 5.09
C ASN A 152 -33.98 46.38 3.67
N THR A 153 -32.75 45.89 3.51
CA THR A 153 -32.03 45.79 2.25
C THR A 153 -32.45 44.47 1.62
N GLY A 154 -33.27 44.52 0.57
CA GLY A 154 -33.80 43.31 -0.07
C GLY A 154 -32.73 42.25 -0.33
N ILE A 155 -33.11 40.96 -0.24
CA ILE A 155 -32.21 39.84 -0.52
C ILE A 155 -32.39 39.47 -1.99
N ASP A 156 -31.35 39.64 -2.80
CA ASP A 156 -31.32 39.15 -4.18
C ASP A 156 -30.37 37.96 -4.32
N GLY A 157 -30.59 37.14 -5.36
CA GLY A 157 -29.82 35.92 -5.55
C GLY A 157 -28.35 36.15 -5.92
N GLU A 158 -28.00 37.29 -6.51
CA GLU A 158 -26.61 37.65 -6.84
C GLU A 158 -25.82 38.01 -5.57
N GLY A 159 -26.44 38.74 -4.64
CA GLY A 159 -25.89 39.06 -3.32
C GLY A 159 -25.61 37.80 -2.52
N VAL A 160 -26.60 36.89 -2.45
CA VAL A 160 -26.44 35.58 -1.80
C VAL A 160 -25.32 34.76 -2.44
N TYR A 161 -25.27 34.69 -3.78
CA TYR A 161 -24.21 33.98 -4.49
C TYR A 161 -22.81 34.57 -4.21
N LYS A 162 -22.70 35.91 -4.17
CA LYS A 162 -21.45 36.58 -3.80
C LYS A 162 -21.04 36.25 -2.38
N THR A 163 -21.95 36.36 -1.42
CA THR A 163 -21.68 35.97 -0.02
C THR A 163 -21.07 34.58 0.10
N LEU A 164 -21.61 33.60 -0.64
CA LEU A 164 -21.08 32.22 -0.62
C LEU A 164 -19.68 32.14 -1.22
N THR A 165 -19.45 32.81 -2.35
CA THR A 165 -18.25 32.61 -3.17
C THR A 165 -17.10 33.55 -2.83
N THR A 166 -17.35 34.68 -2.17
CA THR A 166 -16.32 35.68 -1.82
C THR A 166 -15.81 35.56 -0.39
N MET A 167 -16.13 34.47 0.31
CA MET A 167 -15.62 34.24 1.67
C MET A 167 -14.08 34.23 1.67
N PRO A 168 -13.41 35.08 2.45
CA PRO A 168 -11.96 35.09 2.54
C PRO A 168 -11.46 33.86 3.33
N PRO A 169 -10.25 33.35 3.04
CA PRO A 169 -9.65 32.25 3.80
C PRO A 169 -9.52 32.51 5.30
N SER A 170 -9.40 33.78 5.71
CA SER A 170 -9.33 34.20 7.12
C SER A 170 -10.59 33.90 7.92
N ASP A 171 -11.74 33.76 7.24
CA ASP A 171 -13.03 33.45 7.88
C ASP A 171 -13.24 31.93 8.07
N MET A 172 -12.25 31.12 7.69
CA MET A 172 -12.29 29.67 7.77
C MET A 172 -11.15 29.12 8.62
N ASP A 173 -11.38 27.94 9.20
CA ASP A 173 -10.29 27.16 9.78
C ASP A 173 -9.23 26.87 8.70
N PRO A 174 -7.92 26.92 9.03
CA PRO A 174 -6.85 26.70 8.04
C PRO A 174 -6.97 25.39 7.26
N GLU A 175 -7.48 24.34 7.91
CA GLU A 175 -7.71 23.04 7.28
C GLU A 175 -8.84 23.04 6.25
N LEU A 176 -9.78 23.98 6.34
CA LEU A 176 -10.94 24.10 5.45
C LEU A 176 -10.70 25.13 4.33
N ALA A 177 -9.80 26.08 4.54
CA ALA A 177 -9.47 27.11 3.56
C ALA A 177 -9.01 26.52 2.20
N SER A 178 -8.39 25.33 2.21
CA SER A 178 -7.98 24.60 1.00
C SER A 178 -9.16 24.18 0.11
N TYR A 179 -10.37 24.08 0.66
CA TYR A 179 -11.59 23.71 -0.10
C TYR A 179 -12.22 24.93 -0.78
N LEU A 180 -11.85 26.17 -0.44
CA LEU A 180 -12.43 27.38 -1.05
C LEU A 180 -12.27 27.45 -2.57
N PRO A 181 -11.10 27.16 -3.16
CA PRO A 181 -10.94 27.19 -4.62
C PRO A 181 -11.83 26.17 -5.33
N GLU A 182 -11.88 24.93 -4.81
CA GLU A 182 -12.73 23.85 -5.33
C GLU A 182 -14.21 24.24 -5.22
N PHE A 183 -14.63 24.69 -4.04
CA PHE A 183 -15.98 25.15 -3.77
C PHE A 183 -16.41 26.25 -4.74
N ARG A 184 -15.58 27.28 -4.96
CA ARG A 184 -15.90 28.40 -5.86
C ARG A 184 -16.05 27.94 -7.31
N ALA A 185 -15.17 27.04 -7.76
CA ALA A 185 -15.25 26.48 -9.11
C ALA A 185 -16.56 25.69 -9.30
N ASN A 186 -16.90 24.84 -8.33
CA ASN A 186 -18.13 24.05 -8.40
C ASN A 186 -19.40 24.91 -8.21
N ALA A 187 -19.35 25.92 -7.35
CA ALA A 187 -20.48 26.82 -7.11
C ALA A 187 -20.88 27.57 -8.39
N GLN A 188 -19.91 27.91 -9.25
CA GLN A 188 -20.18 28.61 -10.51
C GLN A 188 -21.15 27.84 -11.42
N SER A 189 -20.99 26.52 -11.53
CA SER A 189 -21.90 25.68 -12.33
C SER A 189 -23.16 25.31 -11.56
N THR A 190 -23.01 25.02 -10.27
CA THR A 190 -24.07 24.38 -9.48
C THR A 190 -25.09 25.37 -8.91
N CYS A 191 -24.70 26.64 -8.76
CA CYS A 191 -25.51 27.68 -8.11
C CYS A 191 -26.02 28.76 -9.08
N GLN A 192 -25.89 28.53 -10.39
CA GLN A 192 -26.24 29.52 -11.42
C GLN A 192 -27.69 30.02 -11.32
N TRP A 193 -28.62 29.15 -10.95
CA TRP A 193 -30.04 29.45 -10.81
C TRP A 193 -30.34 30.41 -9.65
N ILE A 194 -29.56 30.37 -8.56
CA ILE A 194 -29.67 31.34 -7.46
C ILE A 194 -29.24 32.70 -7.95
N ARG A 195 -28.09 32.76 -8.62
CA ARG A 195 -27.50 34.00 -9.12
C ARG A 195 -28.47 34.77 -10.05
N THR A 196 -29.27 34.03 -10.82
CA THR A 196 -30.29 34.62 -11.70
C THR A 196 -31.60 35.00 -11.02
N TYR A 197 -31.83 34.59 -9.77
CA TYR A 197 -33.06 34.90 -9.06
C TYR A 197 -33.12 36.39 -8.73
N ARG A 198 -34.08 37.07 -9.37
CA ARG A 198 -34.37 38.48 -9.14
C ARG A 198 -35.87 38.64 -8.98
N ARG A 199 -36.29 39.06 -7.79
CA ARG A 199 -37.64 39.53 -7.53
C ARG A 199 -37.54 40.84 -6.79
N THR A 200 -38.18 41.87 -7.30
CA THR A 200 -38.25 43.16 -6.62
C THR A 200 -39.35 43.06 -5.58
N PRO A 201 -39.06 43.13 -4.28
CA PRO A 201 -40.11 43.12 -3.27
C PRO A 201 -41.02 44.32 -3.49
N PRO A 202 -42.34 44.18 -3.27
CA PRO A 202 -43.25 45.31 -3.37
C PRO A 202 -42.82 46.40 -2.39
N GLN A 203 -42.78 47.66 -2.83
CA GLN A 203 -42.40 48.76 -1.95
C GLN A 203 -43.48 48.97 -0.89
N LYS A 204 -43.07 49.09 0.38
CA LYS A 204 -43.97 49.45 1.47
C LYS A 204 -44.54 50.84 1.20
N GLN A 205 -45.86 50.97 1.30
CA GLN A 205 -46.55 52.24 1.19
C GLN A 205 -46.49 53.00 2.53
N THR A 206 -46.32 54.31 2.45
CA THR A 206 -46.32 55.21 3.61
C THR A 206 -47.74 55.35 4.16
N TYR A 207 -47.91 55.26 5.48
CA TYR A 207 -49.21 55.48 6.12
C TYR A 207 -49.66 56.94 5.93
N PRO A 208 -50.96 57.18 5.67
CA PRO A 208 -51.49 58.52 5.51
C PRO A 208 -51.64 59.18 6.88
N ASP A 209 -51.43 60.49 6.96
CA ASP A 209 -51.67 61.26 8.18
C ASP A 209 -53.16 61.21 8.56
N ALA A 210 -53.44 61.00 9.85
CA ALA A 210 -54.81 60.97 10.36
C ALA A 210 -55.48 62.35 10.21
N PRO A 211 -56.77 62.40 9.83
CA PRO A 211 -57.50 63.66 9.75
C PRO A 211 -57.56 64.30 11.13
N LYS A 212 -57.13 65.56 11.20
CA LYS A 212 -57.15 66.34 12.44
C LYS A 212 -58.60 66.64 12.82
N MET A 213 -58.94 66.42 14.09
CA MET A 213 -60.27 66.74 14.61
C MET A 213 -60.45 68.28 14.65
N PRO A 214 -61.47 68.85 13.98
CA PRO A 214 -61.74 70.28 14.04
C PRO A 214 -62.34 70.70 15.40
N GLY A 215 -62.25 72.01 15.68
CA GLY A 215 -62.78 72.66 16.90
C GLY A 215 -61.73 72.95 17.98
N GLU A 216 -62.07 73.87 18.89
CA GLU A 216 -61.28 74.13 20.10
C GLU A 216 -61.48 72.99 21.09
N LYS A 217 -60.37 72.44 21.60
CA LYS A 217 -60.39 71.55 22.77
C LYS A 217 -60.85 72.37 23.98
N VAL A 218 -62.00 72.03 24.55
CA VAL A 218 -62.37 72.53 25.89
C VAL A 218 -61.74 71.65 26.97
N GLU A 219 -61.50 72.19 28.17
CA GLU A 219 -60.75 71.58 29.28
C GLU A 219 -61.14 70.13 29.64
N ASN A 220 -62.34 69.70 29.26
CA ASN A 220 -62.85 68.34 29.54
C ASN A 220 -62.59 67.32 28.41
N GLY A 221 -61.80 67.66 27.39
CA GLY A 221 -61.47 66.77 26.27
C GLY A 221 -62.54 66.69 25.17
N ASN A 222 -63.68 67.37 25.34
CA ASN A 222 -64.69 67.53 24.29
C ASN A 222 -64.24 68.61 23.29
N SER A 223 -64.62 68.46 22.02
CA SER A 223 -64.39 69.50 21.00
C SER A 223 -65.67 70.31 20.81
N LYS A 224 -65.59 71.66 20.86
CA LYS A 224 -66.71 72.50 20.41
C LYS A 224 -66.70 72.51 18.89
N MET A 225 -67.64 71.79 18.30
CA MET A 225 -67.74 71.53 16.87
C MET A 225 -69.19 71.65 16.43
N SER A 226 -69.43 72.28 15.29
CA SER A 226 -70.72 72.31 14.62
C SER A 226 -71.08 70.94 14.04
N GLN A 227 -72.37 70.69 13.81
CA GLN A 227 -72.82 69.42 13.21
C GLN A 227 -72.21 69.20 11.82
N GLN A 228 -72.00 70.26 11.06
CA GLN A 228 -71.37 70.18 9.73
C GLN A 228 -69.89 69.76 9.85
N GLU A 229 -69.12 70.40 10.74
CA GLU A 229 -67.73 70.03 11.02
C GLU A 229 -67.59 68.58 11.51
N TYR A 230 -68.55 68.08 12.28
CA TYR A 230 -68.60 66.69 12.71
C TYR A 230 -68.82 65.72 11.56
N ASN A 231 -69.79 66.03 10.69
CA ASN A 231 -70.10 65.21 9.52
C ASN A 231 -68.91 65.17 8.54
N ASP A 232 -68.27 66.32 8.27
CA ASP A 232 -67.12 66.43 7.39
C ASP A 232 -65.90 65.69 7.96
N TRP A 233 -65.63 65.82 9.27
CA TRP A 233 -64.57 65.07 9.94
C TRP A 233 -64.82 63.56 9.93
N THR A 234 -66.07 63.13 10.15
CA THR A 234 -66.44 61.71 10.13
C THR A 234 -66.26 61.12 8.73
N ALA A 235 -66.69 61.83 7.68
CA ALA A 235 -66.45 61.42 6.29
C ALA A 235 -64.94 61.34 5.96
N ALA A 236 -64.15 62.32 6.40
CA ALA A 236 -62.70 62.30 6.22
C ALA A 236 -62.02 61.15 6.98
N ARG A 237 -62.48 60.85 8.20
CA ARG A 237 -62.01 59.72 9.01
C ARG A 237 -62.37 58.39 8.37
N ASP A 238 -63.58 58.23 7.85
CA ASP A 238 -64.00 56.98 7.22
C ASP A 238 -63.26 56.72 5.89
N GLU A 239 -62.97 57.78 5.11
CA GLU A 239 -62.09 57.70 3.94
C GLU A 239 -60.63 57.40 4.33
N TRP A 240 -60.12 58.03 5.40
CA TRP A 240 -58.80 57.73 5.93
C TRP A 240 -58.70 56.26 6.39
N ASN A 241 -59.69 55.74 7.12
CA ASN A 241 -59.75 54.34 7.54
C ASN A 241 -59.67 53.40 6.34
N LYS A 242 -60.43 53.65 5.27
CA LYS A 242 -60.36 52.84 4.03
C LYS A 242 -58.97 52.83 3.40
N ARG A 243 -58.32 54.00 3.32
CA ARG A 243 -56.95 54.12 2.77
C ARG A 243 -55.93 53.46 3.68
N TYR A 244 -56.06 53.65 5.00
CA TYR A 244 -55.22 53.03 6.00
C TYR A 244 -55.30 51.50 5.90
N ASP A 245 -56.51 50.93 5.86
CA ASP A 245 -56.73 49.49 5.71
C ASP A 245 -56.15 48.93 4.41
N ALA A 246 -56.29 49.67 3.29
CA ALA A 246 -55.69 49.30 2.01
C ALA A 246 -54.15 49.29 2.07
N ILE A 247 -53.54 50.27 2.75
CA ILE A 247 -52.09 50.36 2.95
C ILE A 247 -51.60 49.27 3.89
N VAL A 248 -52.30 49.00 4.99
CA VAL A 248 -52.00 47.90 5.91
C VAL A 248 -51.99 46.59 5.13
N LYS A 249 -53.06 46.30 4.36
CA LYS A 249 -53.14 45.09 3.53
C LYS A 249 -51.99 45.01 2.53
N SER A 250 -51.73 46.08 1.78
CA SER A 250 -50.61 46.14 0.82
C SER A 250 -49.26 45.88 1.49
N ASN A 251 -49.03 46.46 2.68
CA ASN A 251 -47.79 46.28 3.43
C ASN A 251 -47.66 44.87 4.01
N THR A 252 -48.77 44.26 4.44
CA THR A 252 -48.82 42.86 4.86
C THR A 252 -48.50 41.91 3.69
N ASP A 253 -49.10 42.13 2.52
CA ASP A 253 -48.84 41.33 1.32
C ASP A 253 -47.39 41.47 0.84
N ALA A 254 -46.84 42.69 0.89
CA ALA A 254 -45.43 42.97 0.60
C ALA A 254 -44.49 42.22 1.56
N ASN A 255 -44.80 42.24 2.86
CA ASN A 255 -44.01 41.54 3.88
C ASN A 255 -44.08 40.01 3.70
N ASN A 256 -45.27 39.47 3.42
CA ASN A 256 -45.45 38.04 3.17
C ASN A 256 -44.67 37.57 1.92
N THR A 257 -44.66 38.40 0.87
CA THR A 257 -43.88 38.12 -0.35
C THR A 257 -42.38 38.12 -0.06
N PHE A 258 -41.91 39.15 0.66
CA PHE A 258 -40.51 39.26 1.08
C PHE A 258 -40.07 38.05 1.92
N GLN A 259 -40.88 37.60 2.88
CA GLN A 259 -40.55 36.43 3.72
C GLN A 259 -40.45 35.15 2.88
N LYS A 260 -41.37 34.91 1.94
CA LYS A 260 -41.30 33.75 1.03
C LYS A 260 -40.07 33.77 0.13
N ASP A 261 -39.72 34.94 -0.40
CA ASP A 261 -38.52 35.10 -1.23
C ASP A 261 -37.25 34.84 -0.42
N ARG A 262 -37.20 35.31 0.83
CA ARG A 262 -36.11 35.03 1.76
C ARG A 262 -35.98 33.54 2.05
N GLU A 263 -37.07 32.89 2.45
CA GLU A 263 -37.09 31.45 2.75
C GLU A 263 -36.57 30.65 1.55
N TYR A 264 -37.07 30.95 0.36
CA TYR A 264 -36.58 30.34 -0.88
C TYR A 264 -35.08 30.59 -1.09
N LEU A 265 -34.61 31.83 -0.97
CA LEU A 265 -33.19 32.16 -1.19
C LEU A 265 -32.26 31.50 -0.15
N MET A 266 -32.72 31.34 1.09
CA MET A 266 -31.98 30.63 2.13
C MET A 266 -31.88 29.14 1.85
N GLU A 267 -33.02 28.47 1.60
CA GLU A 267 -33.04 27.05 1.20
C GLU A 267 -32.20 26.83 -0.06
N ALA A 268 -32.30 27.77 -1.00
CA ALA A 268 -31.55 27.72 -2.22
C ALA A 268 -30.05 27.79 -1.97
N ALA A 269 -29.61 28.76 -1.18
CA ALA A 269 -28.21 28.95 -0.82
C ALA A 269 -27.63 27.70 -0.13
N LEU A 270 -28.38 27.10 0.78
CA LEU A 270 -28.00 25.85 1.45
C LEU A 270 -27.85 24.70 0.43
N ASN A 271 -28.83 24.53 -0.45
CA ASN A 271 -28.77 23.51 -1.50
C ASN A 271 -27.58 23.71 -2.45
N CYS A 272 -27.31 24.96 -2.83
CA CYS A 272 -26.14 25.33 -3.63
C CYS A 272 -24.85 24.98 -2.90
N ALA A 273 -24.71 25.42 -1.65
CA ALA A 273 -23.53 25.16 -0.83
C ALA A 273 -23.27 23.66 -0.72
N CYS A 274 -24.32 22.90 -0.48
CA CYS A 274 -24.30 21.46 -0.39
C CYS A 274 -23.77 20.80 -1.68
N ARG A 275 -24.40 21.11 -2.82
CA ARG A 275 -24.05 20.49 -4.10
C ARG A 275 -22.68 20.93 -4.61
N ALA A 276 -22.26 22.16 -4.31
CA ALA A 276 -20.93 22.64 -4.68
C ALA A 276 -19.80 21.95 -3.90
N LEU A 277 -20.08 21.43 -2.70
CA LEU A 277 -19.14 20.64 -1.90
C LEU A 277 -19.16 19.16 -2.24
N ALA A 278 -20.20 18.67 -2.93
CA ALA A 278 -20.32 17.27 -3.31
C ALA A 278 -19.32 16.88 -4.40
N THR A 279 -18.84 15.64 -4.31
CA THR A 279 -17.93 15.03 -5.28
C THR A 279 -18.41 13.62 -5.64
N ALA A 280 -17.76 12.97 -6.60
CA ALA A 280 -18.03 11.57 -6.92
C ALA A 280 -17.76 10.63 -5.73
N ALA A 281 -16.79 10.96 -4.86
CA ALA A 281 -16.48 10.19 -3.66
C ALA A 281 -17.42 10.52 -2.49
N HIS A 282 -17.92 11.76 -2.42
CA HIS A 282 -18.76 12.26 -1.35
C HIS A 282 -20.06 12.86 -1.93
N PRO A 283 -21.10 12.03 -2.12
CA PRO A 283 -22.35 12.51 -2.70
C PRO A 283 -23.05 13.51 -1.76
N VAL A 284 -24.02 14.25 -2.31
CA VAL A 284 -24.86 15.24 -1.58
C VAL A 284 -25.38 14.70 -0.24
N SER A 285 -25.86 13.45 -0.22
CA SER A 285 -26.40 12.80 0.98
C SER A 285 -25.36 12.52 2.08
N ALA A 286 -24.07 12.54 1.76
CA ALA A 286 -22.99 12.39 2.73
C ALA A 286 -22.60 13.74 3.36
N ILE A 287 -22.98 14.87 2.74
CA ILE A 287 -22.57 16.21 3.18
C ILE A 287 -23.73 16.92 3.88
N CYS A 288 -24.97 16.69 3.44
CA CYS A 288 -26.14 17.47 3.84
C CYS A 288 -27.32 16.57 4.22
N PRO A 289 -28.35 17.13 4.89
CA PRO A 289 -29.55 16.38 5.23
C PRO A 289 -30.18 15.72 4.00
N ALA A 290 -30.66 14.49 4.16
CA ALA A 290 -31.00 13.57 3.06
C ALA A 290 -32.14 14.00 2.11
N ASP A 291 -32.82 15.13 2.38
CA ASP A 291 -34.07 15.54 1.70
C ASP A 291 -33.97 16.84 0.91
N GLU A 292 -32.77 17.36 0.65
CA GLU A 292 -32.57 18.64 -0.06
C GLU A 292 -32.80 18.50 -1.58
N LYS A 293 -34.07 18.35 -1.98
CA LYS A 293 -34.51 18.62 -3.35
C LYS A 293 -34.25 20.08 -3.69
N GLN A 294 -33.97 20.37 -4.96
CA GLN A 294 -33.81 21.75 -5.41
C GLN A 294 -35.10 22.53 -5.06
N PRO A 295 -35.01 23.62 -4.28
CA PRO A 295 -36.18 24.38 -3.88
C PRO A 295 -36.82 25.01 -5.12
N LYS A 296 -38.15 25.11 -5.10
CA LYS A 296 -38.90 25.74 -6.18
C LYS A 296 -39.12 27.21 -5.84
N PRO A 297 -38.92 28.13 -6.79
CA PRO A 297 -39.20 29.54 -6.55
C PRO A 297 -40.67 29.73 -6.19
N PRO A 298 -40.99 30.64 -5.26
CA PRO A 298 -42.36 30.96 -4.90
C PRO A 298 -43.10 31.49 -6.12
N SER A 299 -44.40 31.16 -6.22
CA SER A 299 -45.23 31.66 -7.31
C SER A 299 -45.30 33.20 -7.32
N PRO A 300 -45.38 33.81 -8.51
CA PRO A 300 -45.50 35.26 -8.67
C PRO A 300 -46.71 35.84 -7.92
#